data_AF-A0A2P4STM4-F1
#
_entry.id   AF-A0A2P4STM4-F1
#
_cell.length_a   1.000
_cell.length_b   1.000
_cell.length_c   1.000
_cell.angle_alpha   90.00
_cell.angle_beta   90.00
_cell.angle_gamma   90.00
#
_symmetry.space_group_name_H-M   'P 1'
#
loop_
_entity.id
_entity.type
_entity.pdbx_description
1 polymer ?
#
loop_
_entity_poly.entity_id
_entity_poly.type
_entity_poly.pdbx_seq_one_letter_code
_entity_poly.pdbx_strand_id
1 'polypeptide(L)'
;MLLPAVLGLGALLAWGLPPPCPLPCQCYGQASVFCSEERMREIPAGLPGNATQLFFVETALSHIRSGALGPSTALTKLVFINNHIQELEPGAFHGLPSLAELELSGNPLPSVSPKLLKGLPSLTVLSLSSNALHSLHPGLFTAVGSLQDLRLRGNRMKALPHDIFHPLQQLQALDLSQNVLAELPEGLLSPLTALRVLKLSDNMLARLPPRAFVTLIHLAELHLDGNQLAELPPGTFTGLVGLRQLQLQHNTLGSLAPDTFAGLANLTSLSLEGNRLAQLPATLLRGTPCLLHLSLARNRLQMLPRGLFANLSALQSLVLERNALSHLPAAAFHGLAELTALRLGHNNLSMLPAGLLDELPRLTSLGLEHNRLSHLPTGFFDANEELVRVRLESNPWVCDCRLAYLLSWLQVFAEPLIHLQASCAGPAALVERPLLEVTLRPQVCARQQGWDAVPGEDTPGQCTYSDPEGTLHISCNATSCQQLSLRLPPPLPGEAARLGPEYQGEWALRSSCGTLRVSILVTVRDGEKDVSPGVPAEP
;
A
#
# COMPACT_ATOMS: atom_id res chain seq x y z
N MET A 1 -99.08 17.74 -17.35
CA MET A 1 -98.05 18.81 -17.31
C MET A 1 -96.90 18.32 -16.43
N LEU A 2 -95.67 18.44 -16.96
CA LEU A 2 -94.34 18.43 -16.31
C LEU A 2 -93.69 17.08 -15.86
N LEU A 3 -92.76 16.62 -16.72
CA LEU A 3 -91.48 15.90 -16.41
C LEU A 3 -90.39 16.92 -15.98
N PRO A 4 -89.10 16.59 -15.64
CA PRO A 4 -88.37 15.32 -15.33
C PRO A 4 -87.27 15.41 -14.20
N ALA A 5 -86.44 14.34 -14.09
CA ALA A 5 -85.07 14.23 -13.49
C ALA A 5 -85.00 13.96 -11.96
N VAL A 6 -84.38 12.89 -11.46
CA VAL A 6 -82.95 12.52 -11.59
C VAL A 6 -82.75 10.99 -11.60
N LEU A 7 -82.09 10.48 -12.64
CA LEU A 7 -81.36 9.21 -12.69
C LEU A 7 -79.87 9.58 -12.71
N GLY A 8 -79.06 9.01 -11.81
CA GLY A 8 -77.60 9.11 -11.92
C GLY A 8 -76.84 8.96 -10.60
N LEU A 9 -75.79 8.13 -10.64
CA LEU A 9 -74.68 7.99 -9.68
C LEU A 9 -74.85 6.93 -8.57
N GLY A 10 -74.85 5.66 -8.99
CA GLY A 10 -74.57 4.49 -8.15
C GLY A 10 -73.41 3.63 -8.67
N ALA A 11 -72.59 4.15 -9.58
CA ALA A 11 -71.39 3.49 -10.08
C ALA A 11 -70.33 4.57 -10.27
N LEU A 12 -69.35 4.64 -9.36
CA LEU A 12 -68.03 5.29 -9.50
C LEU A 12 -67.42 5.57 -8.10
N LEU A 13 -67.19 4.55 -7.27
CA LEU A 13 -66.19 4.61 -6.20
C LEU A 13 -65.56 3.21 -5.99
N ALA A 14 -65.03 2.66 -7.08
CA ALA A 14 -63.92 1.70 -6.98
C ALA A 14 -62.66 2.43 -7.43
N TRP A 15 -62.23 3.41 -6.62
CA TRP A 15 -60.84 3.85 -6.66
C TRP A 15 -60.05 2.69 -6.09
N GLY A 16 -59.57 1.83 -6.99
CA GLY A 16 -58.83 0.63 -6.67
C GLY A 16 -57.67 0.98 -5.75
N LEU A 17 -57.69 0.40 -4.56
CA LEU A 17 -56.49 0.26 -3.75
C LEU A 17 -55.38 -0.25 -4.68
N PRO A 18 -54.16 0.31 -4.64
CA PRO A 18 -53.04 -0.24 -5.39
C PRO A 18 -52.99 -1.75 -5.12
N PRO A 19 -52.76 -2.60 -6.15
CA PRO A 19 -52.81 -4.04 -5.97
C PRO A 19 -51.95 -4.40 -4.76
N PRO A 20 -52.52 -5.13 -3.78
CA PRO A 20 -51.79 -5.47 -2.58
C PRO A 20 -50.51 -6.20 -2.99
N CYS A 21 -49.40 -5.88 -2.32
CA CYS A 21 -48.12 -6.51 -2.59
C CYS A 21 -48.29 -8.03 -2.58
N PRO A 22 -47.80 -8.76 -3.60
CA PRO A 22 -48.02 -10.19 -3.67
C PRO A 22 -47.30 -10.88 -2.52
N LEU A 23 -48.01 -11.66 -1.71
CA LEU A 23 -47.38 -12.57 -0.75
C LEU A 23 -46.62 -13.65 -1.55
N PRO A 24 -45.35 -13.98 -1.20
CA PRO A 24 -44.65 -13.69 0.06
C PRO A 24 -43.70 -12.47 0.04
N CYS A 25 -43.87 -11.55 -0.92
CA CYS A 25 -43.02 -10.37 -1.04
C CYS A 25 -43.52 -9.19 -0.17
N GLN A 26 -42.60 -8.26 0.09
CA GLN A 26 -42.83 -7.00 0.78
C GLN A 26 -42.57 -5.83 -0.17
N CYS A 27 -43.48 -4.86 -0.20
CA CYS A 27 -43.36 -3.70 -1.08
C CYS A 27 -43.10 -2.46 -0.24
N TYR A 28 -42.06 -1.73 -0.61
CA TYR A 28 -41.64 -0.50 0.05
C TYR A 28 -41.92 0.69 -0.88
N GLY A 29 -42.84 1.55 -0.45
CA GLY A 29 -43.35 2.63 -1.29
C GLY A 29 -44.05 2.09 -2.55
N GLN A 30 -43.95 2.83 -3.65
CA GLN A 30 -44.54 2.45 -4.94
C GLN A 30 -43.50 1.88 -5.93
N ALA A 31 -42.25 1.69 -5.51
CA ALA A 31 -41.13 1.52 -6.43
C ALA A 31 -40.28 0.26 -6.17
N SER A 32 -40.17 -0.21 -4.92
CA SER A 32 -39.27 -1.31 -4.56
C SER A 32 -40.04 -2.51 -4.01
N VAL A 33 -39.74 -3.70 -4.51
CA VAL A 33 -40.32 -4.97 -4.05
C VAL A 33 -39.22 -5.91 -3.62
N PHE A 34 -39.36 -6.49 -2.44
CA PHE A 34 -38.40 -7.37 -1.82
C PHE A 34 -39.03 -8.72 -1.48
N CYS A 35 -38.49 -9.80 -2.03
CA CYS A 35 -38.93 -11.17 -1.85
C CYS A 35 -37.78 -11.97 -1.23
N SER A 36 -37.98 -12.51 -0.02
CA SER A 36 -36.95 -13.24 0.73
C SER A 36 -37.46 -14.48 1.46
N GLU A 37 -38.60 -15.01 1.00
CA GLU A 37 -39.16 -16.23 1.57
C GLU A 37 -38.37 -17.46 1.09
N GLU A 38 -37.74 -18.17 2.01
CA GLU A 38 -36.86 -19.31 1.73
C GLU A 38 -37.55 -20.40 0.90
N ARG A 39 -38.87 -20.59 1.08
CA ARG A 39 -39.62 -21.65 0.39
C ARG A 39 -40.17 -21.23 -0.97
N MET A 40 -39.95 -19.99 -1.39
CA MET A 40 -40.48 -19.44 -2.63
C MET A 40 -39.75 -20.04 -3.84
N ARG A 41 -40.49 -20.79 -4.66
CA ARG A 41 -39.96 -21.52 -5.83
C ARG A 41 -40.24 -20.87 -7.18
N GLU A 42 -41.19 -19.94 -7.22
CA GLU A 42 -41.59 -19.22 -8.43
C GLU A 42 -41.80 -17.73 -8.09
N ILE A 43 -41.60 -16.85 -9.08
CA ILE A 43 -41.89 -15.42 -8.96
C ILE A 43 -43.43 -15.26 -8.87
N PRO A 44 -43.97 -14.48 -7.92
CA PRO A 44 -45.40 -14.45 -7.68
C PRO A 44 -46.09 -13.58 -8.74
N ALA A 45 -47.29 -13.99 -9.15
CA ALA A 45 -48.12 -13.16 -10.02
C ALA A 45 -48.55 -11.88 -9.29
N GLY A 46 -48.80 -10.80 -10.03
CA GLY A 46 -49.29 -9.55 -9.46
C GLY A 46 -48.21 -8.61 -8.91
N LEU A 47 -46.97 -8.71 -9.40
CA LEU A 47 -45.95 -7.70 -9.14
C LEU A 47 -46.46 -6.30 -9.56
N PRO A 48 -46.23 -5.25 -8.77
CA PRO A 48 -46.63 -3.89 -9.11
C PRO A 48 -46.03 -3.44 -10.45
N GLY A 49 -46.87 -3.05 -11.41
CA GLY A 49 -46.41 -2.66 -12.75
C GLY A 49 -45.61 -1.36 -12.80
N ASN A 50 -45.62 -0.56 -11.73
CA ASN A 50 -44.83 0.64 -11.55
C ASN A 50 -43.54 0.43 -10.75
N ALA A 51 -43.23 -0.81 -10.36
CA ALA A 51 -42.01 -1.12 -9.64
C ALA A 51 -40.77 -0.78 -10.49
N THR A 52 -39.83 -0.05 -9.90
CA THR A 52 -38.55 0.30 -10.51
C THR A 52 -37.42 -0.61 -10.03
N GLN A 53 -37.61 -1.30 -8.90
CA GLN A 53 -36.62 -2.18 -8.30
C GLN A 53 -37.26 -3.48 -7.78
N LEU A 54 -36.70 -4.62 -8.16
CA LEU A 54 -37.13 -5.94 -7.69
C LEU A 54 -35.94 -6.70 -7.10
N PHE A 55 -36.13 -7.27 -5.91
CA PHE A 55 -35.12 -8.03 -5.19
C PHE A 55 -35.66 -9.39 -4.80
N PHE A 56 -34.92 -10.44 -5.16
CA PHE A 56 -35.15 -11.83 -4.77
C PHE A 56 -33.89 -12.35 -4.09
N VAL A 57 -33.94 -12.50 -2.76
CA VAL A 57 -32.75 -12.79 -1.95
C VAL A 57 -33.00 -14.02 -1.10
N GLU A 58 -32.11 -15.01 -1.14
CA GLU A 58 -32.18 -16.21 -0.29
C GLU A 58 -33.50 -16.99 -0.42
N THR A 59 -34.04 -17.09 -1.65
CA THR A 59 -35.23 -17.89 -1.97
C THR A 59 -34.90 -19.22 -2.64
N ALA A 60 -35.87 -20.13 -2.70
CA ALA A 60 -35.76 -21.41 -3.41
C ALA A 60 -36.04 -21.33 -4.93
N LEU A 61 -35.93 -20.17 -5.56
CA LEU A 61 -36.08 -20.01 -7.01
C LEU A 61 -35.04 -20.86 -7.75
N SER A 62 -35.49 -21.76 -8.62
CA SER A 62 -34.60 -22.65 -9.40
C SER A 62 -34.55 -22.33 -10.90
N HIS A 63 -35.54 -21.61 -11.41
CA HIS A 63 -35.66 -21.26 -12.82
C HIS A 63 -36.35 -19.90 -12.98
N ILE A 64 -35.97 -19.13 -14.01
CA ILE A 64 -36.68 -17.90 -14.40
C ILE A 64 -37.24 -18.08 -15.80
N ARG A 65 -38.58 -18.07 -15.90
CA ARG A 65 -39.31 -18.21 -17.16
C ARG A 65 -39.47 -16.86 -17.87
N SER A 66 -39.60 -16.89 -19.18
CA SER A 66 -39.95 -15.74 -20.00
C SER A 66 -41.31 -15.17 -19.56
N GLY A 67 -41.37 -13.87 -19.34
CA GLY A 67 -42.59 -13.17 -18.93
C GLY A 67 -42.94 -13.29 -17.44
N ALA A 68 -42.11 -13.96 -16.62
CA ALA A 68 -42.35 -14.10 -15.18
C ALA A 68 -42.37 -12.75 -14.42
N LEU A 69 -41.74 -11.72 -14.97
CA LEU A 69 -41.67 -10.37 -14.39
C LEU A 69 -42.85 -9.46 -14.83
N GLY A 70 -43.77 -9.98 -15.66
CA GLY A 70 -44.90 -9.21 -16.18
C GLY A 70 -44.48 -8.06 -17.12
N PRO A 71 -45.40 -7.13 -17.44
CA PRO A 71 -45.16 -6.03 -18.38
C PRO A 71 -44.42 -4.83 -17.74
N SER A 72 -43.53 -5.06 -16.77
CA SER A 72 -42.87 -4.00 -15.99
C SER A 72 -41.83 -3.23 -16.81
N THR A 73 -42.27 -2.24 -17.58
CA THR A 73 -41.38 -1.42 -18.43
C THR A 73 -40.56 -0.39 -17.65
N ALA A 74 -40.92 -0.08 -16.41
CA ALA A 74 -40.26 0.91 -15.56
C ALA A 74 -39.07 0.35 -14.75
N LEU A 75 -38.78 -0.95 -14.88
CA LEU A 75 -37.78 -1.61 -14.06
C LEU A 75 -36.36 -1.11 -14.41
N THR A 76 -35.63 -0.65 -13.39
CA THR A 76 -34.27 -0.13 -13.50
C THR A 76 -33.25 -1.02 -12.81
N LYS A 77 -33.66 -1.76 -11.77
CA LYS A 77 -32.80 -2.66 -11.00
C LYS A 77 -33.49 -3.99 -10.73
N LEU A 78 -32.81 -5.07 -11.05
CA LEU A 78 -33.30 -6.44 -10.85
C LEU A 78 -32.22 -7.28 -10.20
N VAL A 79 -32.55 -7.86 -9.05
CA VAL A 79 -31.57 -8.53 -8.18
C VAL A 79 -32.06 -9.93 -7.81
N PHE A 80 -31.23 -10.93 -8.05
CA PHE A 80 -31.39 -12.32 -7.62
C PHE A 80 -30.11 -12.77 -6.91
N ILE A 81 -30.06 -12.67 -5.58
CA ILE A 81 -28.88 -13.01 -4.78
C ILE A 81 -29.11 -14.29 -3.98
N ASN A 82 -28.13 -15.19 -3.99
CA ASN A 82 -28.11 -16.41 -3.16
C ASN A 82 -29.39 -17.26 -3.30
N ASN A 83 -29.91 -17.41 -4.52
CA ASN A 83 -31.02 -18.32 -4.80
C ASN A 83 -30.48 -19.65 -5.36
N HIS A 84 -31.36 -20.48 -5.91
CA HIS A 84 -31.01 -21.80 -6.45
C HIS A 84 -31.15 -21.88 -7.97
N ILE A 85 -31.04 -20.73 -8.66
CA ILE A 85 -31.32 -20.64 -10.09
C ILE A 85 -30.27 -21.41 -10.89
N GLN A 86 -30.72 -22.44 -11.61
CA GLN A 86 -29.90 -23.28 -12.48
C GLN A 86 -30.19 -23.01 -13.96
N GLU A 87 -31.38 -22.50 -14.28
CA GLU A 87 -31.83 -22.30 -15.64
C GLU A 87 -32.48 -20.91 -15.82
N LEU A 88 -32.09 -20.24 -16.90
CA LEU A 88 -32.68 -18.97 -17.35
C LEU A 88 -33.21 -19.18 -18.76
N GLU A 89 -34.52 -19.00 -18.96
CA GLU A 89 -35.07 -19.04 -20.30
C GLU A 89 -34.48 -17.89 -21.16
N PRO A 90 -34.24 -18.11 -22.47
CA PRO A 90 -33.63 -17.11 -23.34
C PRO A 90 -34.29 -15.72 -23.36
N GLY A 91 -35.57 -15.64 -23.01
CA GLY A 91 -36.36 -14.40 -22.95
C GLY A 91 -36.74 -13.96 -21.53
N ALA A 92 -36.11 -14.49 -20.49
CA ALA A 92 -36.45 -14.22 -19.08
C ALA A 92 -36.52 -12.72 -18.74
N PHE A 93 -35.64 -11.91 -19.34
CA PHE A 93 -35.55 -10.45 -19.12
C PHE A 93 -35.99 -9.63 -20.33
N HIS A 94 -36.68 -10.24 -21.29
CA HIS A 94 -37.18 -9.52 -22.46
C HIS A 94 -38.25 -8.51 -22.04
N GLY A 95 -38.25 -7.32 -22.65
CA GLY A 95 -39.24 -6.28 -22.38
C GLY A 95 -38.89 -5.34 -21.23
N LEU A 96 -37.62 -5.32 -20.79
CA LEU A 96 -37.11 -4.43 -19.74
C LEU A 96 -36.16 -3.35 -20.32
N PRO A 97 -36.67 -2.39 -21.12
CA PRO A 97 -35.83 -1.45 -21.86
C PRO A 97 -35.05 -0.47 -20.97
N SER A 98 -35.57 -0.19 -19.76
CA SER A 98 -34.99 0.74 -18.79
C SER A 98 -34.07 0.07 -17.77
N LEU A 99 -33.87 -1.25 -17.87
CA LEU A 99 -33.06 -1.99 -16.89
C LEU A 99 -31.60 -1.54 -16.99
N ALA A 100 -31.10 -0.97 -15.90
CA ALA A 100 -29.74 -0.46 -15.77
C ALA A 100 -28.83 -1.41 -14.99
N GLU A 101 -29.36 -2.12 -14.00
CA GLU A 101 -28.61 -3.05 -13.15
C GLU A 101 -29.29 -4.42 -13.10
N LEU A 102 -28.53 -5.46 -13.47
CA LEU A 102 -28.91 -6.86 -13.36
C LEU A 102 -27.90 -7.61 -12.50
N GLU A 103 -28.36 -8.09 -11.35
CA GLU A 103 -27.57 -8.84 -10.38
C GLU A 103 -28.11 -10.25 -10.25
N LEU A 104 -27.27 -11.25 -10.55
CA LEU A 104 -27.60 -12.69 -10.53
C LEU A 104 -26.59 -13.47 -9.67
N SER A 105 -25.94 -12.83 -8.70
CA SER A 105 -24.88 -13.45 -7.91
C SER A 105 -25.34 -14.56 -6.98
N GLY A 106 -24.48 -15.54 -6.74
CA GLY A 106 -24.75 -16.61 -5.77
C GLY A 106 -25.80 -17.61 -6.24
N ASN A 107 -25.93 -17.82 -7.56
CA ASN A 107 -26.82 -18.82 -8.13
C ASN A 107 -25.98 -19.95 -8.77
N PRO A 108 -26.42 -21.21 -8.78
CA PRO A 108 -25.68 -22.31 -9.42
C PRO A 108 -25.81 -22.32 -10.96
N LEU A 109 -25.76 -21.18 -11.64
CA LEU A 109 -25.89 -21.12 -13.11
C LEU A 109 -24.68 -21.75 -13.80
N PRO A 110 -24.86 -22.78 -14.65
CA PRO A 110 -23.76 -23.42 -15.37
C PRO A 110 -23.34 -22.64 -16.62
N SER A 111 -24.25 -21.86 -17.22
CA SER A 111 -24.02 -21.09 -18.43
C SER A 111 -25.03 -19.94 -18.57
N VAL A 112 -24.72 -18.96 -19.42
CA VAL A 112 -25.62 -17.85 -19.77
C VAL A 112 -25.76 -17.74 -21.28
N SER A 113 -27.00 -17.70 -21.78
CA SER A 113 -27.28 -17.56 -23.21
C SER A 113 -27.14 -16.10 -23.66
N PRO A 114 -26.55 -15.81 -24.84
CA PRO A 114 -26.52 -14.46 -25.42
C PRO A 114 -27.91 -13.83 -25.61
N LYS A 115 -28.94 -14.65 -25.82
CA LYS A 115 -30.32 -14.18 -25.99
C LYS A 115 -30.87 -13.51 -24.74
N LEU A 116 -30.36 -13.87 -23.56
CA LEU A 116 -30.78 -13.32 -22.26
C LEU A 116 -30.57 -11.81 -22.17
N LEU A 117 -29.46 -11.32 -22.71
CA LEU A 117 -29.09 -9.90 -22.68
C LEU A 117 -29.67 -9.11 -23.86
N LYS A 118 -30.37 -9.79 -24.78
CA LYS A 118 -31.00 -9.14 -25.92
C LYS A 118 -32.21 -8.33 -25.45
N GLY A 119 -32.25 -7.05 -25.85
CA GLY A 119 -33.35 -6.16 -25.47
C GLY A 119 -33.15 -5.41 -24.15
N LEU A 120 -31.92 -5.39 -23.62
CA LEU A 120 -31.51 -4.61 -22.44
C LEU A 120 -30.55 -3.45 -22.84
N PRO A 121 -31.00 -2.47 -23.64
CA PRO A 121 -30.13 -1.43 -24.19
C PRO A 121 -29.52 -0.50 -23.13
N SER A 122 -30.20 -0.33 -21.99
CA SER A 122 -29.80 0.57 -20.92
C SER A 122 -28.91 -0.09 -19.85
N LEU A 123 -28.53 -1.36 -20.04
CA LEU A 123 -27.82 -2.12 -19.02
C LEU A 123 -26.39 -1.60 -18.85
N THR A 124 -26.11 -1.08 -17.65
CA THR A 124 -24.81 -0.50 -17.28
C THR A 124 -24.06 -1.37 -16.28
N VAL A 125 -24.77 -2.13 -15.44
CA VAL A 125 -24.18 -3.02 -14.44
C VAL A 125 -24.71 -4.43 -14.64
N LEU A 126 -23.80 -5.38 -14.83
CA LEU A 126 -24.12 -6.80 -14.90
C LEU A 126 -23.23 -7.57 -13.92
N SER A 127 -23.85 -8.28 -12.99
CA SER A 127 -23.14 -9.18 -12.10
C SER A 127 -23.66 -10.61 -12.22
N LEU A 128 -22.71 -11.51 -12.47
CA LEU A 128 -22.87 -12.96 -12.54
C LEU A 128 -21.89 -13.62 -11.56
N SER A 129 -21.61 -12.96 -10.42
CA SER A 129 -20.57 -13.40 -9.49
C SER A 129 -21.01 -14.65 -8.71
N SER A 130 -20.06 -15.44 -8.21
CA SER A 130 -20.35 -16.62 -7.39
C SER A 130 -21.35 -17.57 -8.04
N ASN A 131 -21.22 -17.78 -9.35
CA ASN A 131 -22.01 -18.74 -10.11
C ASN A 131 -21.18 -20.00 -10.46
N ALA A 132 -21.73 -20.91 -11.26
CA ALA A 132 -21.05 -22.13 -11.71
C ALA A 132 -20.59 -22.04 -13.18
N LEU A 133 -20.27 -20.83 -13.68
CA LEU A 133 -19.92 -20.63 -15.08
C LEU A 133 -18.55 -21.22 -15.41
N HIS A 134 -18.50 -22.12 -16.39
CA HIS A 134 -17.26 -22.76 -16.85
C HIS A 134 -16.66 -22.08 -18.09
N SER A 135 -17.51 -21.44 -18.90
CA SER A 135 -17.14 -20.71 -20.10
C SER A 135 -18.18 -19.63 -20.41
N LEU A 136 -17.78 -18.66 -21.22
CA LEU A 136 -18.69 -17.64 -21.76
C LEU A 136 -18.89 -17.88 -23.24
N HIS A 137 -20.13 -17.70 -23.70
CA HIS A 137 -20.42 -17.73 -25.13
C HIS A 137 -19.81 -16.50 -25.81
N PRO A 138 -19.09 -16.61 -26.95
CA PRO A 138 -18.39 -15.50 -27.60
C PRO A 138 -19.26 -14.27 -27.88
N GLY A 139 -20.53 -14.52 -28.26
CA GLY A 139 -21.50 -13.47 -28.54
C GLY A 139 -22.27 -12.91 -27.33
N LEU A 140 -21.94 -13.28 -26.09
CA LEU A 140 -22.75 -12.94 -24.91
C LEU A 140 -22.99 -11.43 -24.76
N PHE A 141 -21.95 -10.62 -24.95
CA PHE A 141 -22.00 -9.17 -24.70
C PHE A 141 -22.32 -8.32 -25.93
N THR A 142 -22.67 -8.94 -27.06
CA THR A 142 -22.90 -8.25 -28.34
C THR A 142 -24.04 -7.23 -28.30
N ALA A 143 -25.03 -7.42 -27.42
CA ALA A 143 -26.22 -6.56 -27.32
C ALA A 143 -26.12 -5.49 -26.21
N VAL A 144 -25.05 -5.48 -25.41
CA VAL A 144 -24.93 -4.68 -24.18
C VAL A 144 -23.64 -3.84 -24.16
N GLY A 145 -23.39 -3.12 -25.25
CA GLY A 145 -22.22 -2.23 -25.37
C GLY A 145 -22.23 -1.01 -24.43
N SER A 146 -23.34 -0.76 -23.72
CA SER A 146 -23.50 0.29 -22.71
C SER A 146 -22.99 -0.12 -21.32
N LEU A 147 -22.53 -1.37 -21.14
CA LEU A 147 -22.01 -1.84 -19.86
C LEU A 147 -20.79 -1.02 -19.40
N GLN A 148 -20.84 -0.67 -18.11
CA GLN A 148 -19.81 0.08 -17.39
C GLN A 148 -19.18 -0.76 -16.27
N ASP A 149 -19.93 -1.68 -15.66
CA ASP A 149 -19.44 -2.58 -14.61
C ASP A 149 -19.86 -4.03 -14.93
N LEU A 150 -18.86 -4.90 -15.12
CA LEU A 150 -19.04 -6.31 -15.37
C LEU A 150 -18.34 -7.14 -14.29
N ARG A 151 -19.12 -7.88 -13.52
CA ARG A 151 -18.62 -8.72 -12.43
C ARG A 151 -18.88 -10.20 -12.73
N LEU A 152 -17.79 -10.95 -12.84
CA LEU A 152 -17.74 -12.38 -13.14
C LEU A 152 -16.94 -13.15 -12.07
N ARG A 153 -16.72 -12.52 -10.91
CA ARG A 153 -15.94 -13.05 -9.79
C ARG A 153 -16.49 -14.41 -9.31
N GLY A 154 -15.64 -15.32 -8.85
CA GLY A 154 -16.11 -16.50 -8.11
C GLY A 154 -16.80 -17.54 -9.02
N ASN A 155 -16.35 -17.67 -10.26
CA ASN A 155 -16.84 -18.67 -11.22
C ASN A 155 -15.77 -19.76 -11.44
N ARG A 156 -15.94 -20.62 -12.44
CA ARG A 156 -15.05 -21.76 -12.74
C ARG A 156 -14.43 -21.65 -14.14
N MET A 157 -14.23 -20.43 -14.62
CA MET A 157 -13.74 -20.18 -15.98
C MET A 157 -12.26 -20.53 -16.08
N LYS A 158 -11.91 -21.41 -17.01
CA LYS A 158 -10.52 -21.80 -17.32
C LYS A 158 -9.88 -20.92 -18.39
N ALA A 159 -10.69 -20.43 -19.32
CA ALA A 159 -10.27 -19.59 -20.42
C ALA A 159 -11.40 -18.64 -20.82
N LEU A 160 -11.05 -17.54 -21.47
CA LEU A 160 -11.96 -16.56 -22.04
C LEU A 160 -11.88 -16.61 -23.57
N PRO A 161 -13.01 -16.47 -24.30
CA PRO A 161 -12.96 -16.27 -25.74
C PRO A 161 -12.19 -14.99 -26.09
N HIS A 162 -11.40 -15.02 -27.17
CA HIS A 162 -10.48 -13.94 -27.55
C HIS A 162 -11.15 -12.55 -27.67
N ASP A 163 -12.33 -12.49 -28.32
CA ASP A 163 -13.01 -11.21 -28.63
C ASP A 163 -14.20 -10.91 -27.73
N ILE A 164 -14.34 -11.60 -26.59
CA ILE A 164 -15.54 -11.51 -25.74
C ILE A 164 -15.84 -10.08 -25.27
N PHE A 165 -14.80 -9.25 -25.09
CA PHE A 165 -14.91 -7.88 -24.58
C PHE A 165 -14.89 -6.81 -25.68
N HIS A 166 -14.76 -7.17 -26.96
CA HIS A 166 -14.73 -6.20 -28.07
C HIS A 166 -15.92 -5.22 -28.11
N PRO A 167 -17.16 -5.62 -27.76
CA PRO A 167 -18.30 -4.69 -27.73
C PRO A 167 -18.27 -3.68 -26.56
N LEU A 168 -17.48 -3.91 -25.52
CA LEU A 168 -17.60 -3.25 -24.21
C LEU A 168 -16.72 -2.01 -24.05
N GLN A 169 -16.76 -1.09 -25.02
CA GLN A 169 -15.87 0.08 -25.06
C GLN A 169 -16.12 1.10 -23.94
N GLN A 170 -17.29 1.04 -23.28
CA GLN A 170 -17.66 1.92 -22.16
C GLN A 170 -17.35 1.32 -20.79
N LEU A 171 -16.75 0.12 -20.75
CA LEU A 171 -16.51 -0.60 -19.50
C LEU A 171 -15.49 0.14 -18.64
N GLN A 172 -15.86 0.42 -17.39
CA GLN A 172 -15.04 1.11 -16.41
C GLN A 172 -14.52 0.15 -15.34
N ALA A 173 -15.25 -0.91 -15.02
CA ALA A 173 -14.86 -1.92 -14.06
C ALA A 173 -15.06 -3.34 -14.62
N LEU A 174 -14.02 -4.16 -14.50
CA LEU A 174 -14.05 -5.58 -14.86
C LEU A 174 -13.51 -6.41 -13.71
N ASP A 175 -14.34 -7.28 -13.16
CA ASP A 175 -13.95 -8.23 -12.10
C ASP A 175 -14.02 -9.67 -12.59
N LEU A 176 -12.84 -10.28 -12.76
CA LEU A 176 -12.63 -11.67 -13.14
C LEU A 176 -11.96 -12.47 -12.01
N SER A 177 -11.91 -11.92 -10.80
CA SER A 177 -11.23 -12.55 -9.67
C SER A 177 -11.85 -13.89 -9.26
N GLN A 178 -11.10 -14.73 -8.53
CA GLN A 178 -11.60 -16.01 -8.01
C GLN A 178 -12.19 -16.91 -9.12
N ASN A 179 -11.45 -17.05 -10.21
CA ASN A 179 -11.72 -18.00 -11.28
C ASN A 179 -10.53 -18.98 -11.38
N VAL A 180 -10.44 -19.74 -12.46
CA VAL A 180 -9.32 -20.69 -12.69
C VAL A 180 -8.62 -20.39 -14.02
N LEU A 181 -8.51 -19.10 -14.37
CA LEU A 181 -7.89 -18.65 -15.61
C LEU A 181 -6.40 -18.98 -15.60
N ALA A 182 -5.95 -19.78 -16.55
CA ALA A 182 -4.54 -20.16 -16.69
C ALA A 182 -3.72 -19.14 -17.51
N GLU A 183 -4.38 -18.46 -18.45
CA GLU A 183 -3.79 -17.45 -19.31
C GLU A 183 -4.83 -16.43 -19.78
N LEU A 184 -4.35 -15.29 -20.27
CA LEU A 184 -5.16 -14.28 -20.95
C LEU A 184 -4.85 -14.33 -22.45
N PRO A 185 -5.85 -14.40 -23.35
CA PRO A 185 -5.64 -14.22 -24.77
C PRO A 185 -4.96 -12.88 -25.08
N GLU A 186 -4.11 -12.86 -26.11
CA GLU A 186 -3.50 -11.63 -26.60
C GLU A 186 -4.57 -10.63 -27.04
N GLY A 187 -4.39 -9.35 -26.75
CA GLY A 187 -5.35 -8.32 -27.16
C GLY A 187 -6.73 -8.36 -26.49
N LEU A 188 -7.02 -9.32 -25.59
CA LEU A 188 -8.32 -9.46 -24.91
C LEU A 188 -8.83 -8.15 -24.28
N LEU A 189 -7.93 -7.39 -23.66
CA LEU A 189 -8.24 -6.15 -22.94
C LEU A 189 -8.09 -4.90 -23.82
N SER A 190 -7.55 -5.03 -25.03
CA SER A 190 -7.24 -3.89 -25.90
C SER A 190 -8.43 -2.95 -26.20
N PRO A 191 -9.69 -3.43 -26.33
CA PRO A 191 -10.84 -2.57 -26.61
C PRO A 191 -11.33 -1.75 -25.40
N LEU A 192 -10.91 -2.11 -24.18
CA LEU A 192 -11.44 -1.57 -22.91
C LEU A 192 -10.77 -0.25 -22.51
N THR A 193 -10.75 0.73 -23.40
CA THR A 193 -9.98 1.98 -23.20
C THR A 193 -10.52 2.87 -22.07
N ALA A 194 -11.79 2.73 -21.70
CA ALA A 194 -12.41 3.44 -20.58
C ALA A 194 -12.17 2.79 -19.20
N LEU A 195 -11.47 1.65 -19.14
CA LEU A 195 -11.33 0.85 -17.94
C LEU A 195 -10.53 1.58 -16.86
N ARG A 196 -11.08 1.58 -15.64
CA ARG A 196 -10.49 2.19 -14.44
C ARG A 196 -10.10 1.15 -13.40
N VAL A 197 -10.85 0.06 -13.31
CA VAL A 197 -10.62 -1.02 -12.34
C VAL A 197 -10.57 -2.36 -13.07
N LEU A 198 -9.46 -3.07 -12.93
CA LEU A 198 -9.29 -4.43 -13.44
C LEU A 198 -8.87 -5.37 -12.31
N LYS A 199 -9.72 -6.37 -12.03
CA LYS A 199 -9.45 -7.39 -11.02
C LYS A 199 -9.28 -8.75 -11.66
N LEU A 200 -8.10 -9.33 -11.48
CA LEU A 200 -7.70 -10.66 -11.94
C LEU A 200 -7.17 -11.51 -10.77
N SER A 201 -7.42 -11.09 -9.52
CA SER A 201 -6.93 -11.74 -8.31
C SER A 201 -7.40 -13.19 -8.18
N ASP A 202 -6.66 -14.03 -7.47
CA ASP A 202 -7.03 -15.41 -7.15
C ASP A 202 -7.41 -16.22 -8.42
N ASN A 203 -6.50 -16.24 -9.39
CA ASN A 203 -6.59 -17.05 -10.61
C ASN A 203 -5.36 -17.97 -10.71
N MET A 204 -5.16 -18.62 -11.86
CA MET A 204 -4.04 -19.54 -12.10
C MET A 204 -3.07 -18.99 -13.14
N LEU A 205 -2.99 -17.66 -13.29
CA LEU A 205 -2.17 -17.02 -14.33
C LEU A 205 -0.69 -17.28 -14.06
N ALA A 206 -0.04 -18.01 -14.97
CA ALA A 206 1.40 -18.28 -14.89
C ALA A 206 2.25 -17.19 -15.57
N ARG A 207 1.68 -16.52 -16.57
CA ARG A 207 2.32 -15.47 -17.37
C ARG A 207 1.30 -14.45 -17.86
N LEU A 208 1.76 -13.25 -18.18
CA LEU A 208 0.95 -12.22 -18.82
C LEU A 208 1.37 -12.06 -20.29
N PRO A 209 0.42 -11.76 -21.20
CA PRO A 209 0.76 -11.38 -22.56
C PRO A 209 1.62 -10.11 -22.59
N PRO A 210 2.60 -9.99 -23.50
CA PRO A 210 3.31 -8.74 -23.72
C PRO A 210 2.34 -7.60 -24.03
N ARG A 211 2.55 -6.43 -23.42
CA ARG A 211 1.73 -5.23 -23.65
C ARG A 211 0.22 -5.43 -23.36
N ALA A 212 -0.15 -6.39 -22.50
CA ALA A 212 -1.55 -6.70 -22.18
C ALA A 212 -2.39 -5.49 -21.74
N PHE A 213 -1.76 -4.47 -21.13
CA PHE A 213 -2.45 -3.31 -20.54
C PHE A 213 -2.15 -1.98 -21.26
N VAL A 214 -1.45 -2.00 -22.40
CA VAL A 214 -0.89 -0.78 -23.02
C VAL A 214 -1.95 0.27 -23.40
N THR A 215 -3.17 -0.17 -23.72
CA THR A 215 -4.27 0.72 -24.12
C THR A 215 -5.08 1.27 -22.94
N LEU A 216 -4.87 0.76 -21.73
CA LEU A 216 -5.67 1.06 -20.53
C LEU A 216 -5.17 2.33 -19.83
N ILE A 217 -5.11 3.44 -20.55
CA ILE A 217 -4.52 4.71 -20.09
C ILE A 217 -5.25 5.35 -18.89
N HIS A 218 -6.52 4.97 -18.68
CA HIS A 218 -7.36 5.44 -17.57
C HIS A 218 -7.39 4.48 -16.38
N LEU A 219 -6.63 3.37 -16.43
CA LEU A 219 -6.63 2.37 -15.38
C LEU A 219 -6.04 2.97 -14.09
N ALA A 220 -6.82 2.92 -13.02
CA ALA A 220 -6.46 3.40 -11.69
C ALA A 220 -6.10 2.25 -10.74
N GLU A 221 -6.76 1.10 -10.89
CA GLU A 221 -6.57 -0.07 -10.02
C GLU A 221 -6.33 -1.34 -10.87
N LEU A 222 -5.20 -2.00 -10.60
CA LEU A 222 -4.84 -3.28 -11.21
C LEU A 222 -4.52 -4.30 -10.13
N HIS A 223 -5.33 -5.37 -10.09
CA HIS A 223 -5.16 -6.46 -9.14
C HIS A 223 -4.78 -7.76 -9.85
N LEU A 224 -3.57 -8.25 -9.57
CA LEU A 224 -2.98 -9.46 -10.13
C LEU A 224 -2.52 -10.44 -9.02
N ASP A 225 -2.94 -10.18 -7.79
CA ASP A 225 -2.54 -10.94 -6.61
C ASP A 225 -3.15 -12.35 -6.55
N GLY A 226 -2.52 -13.27 -5.82
CA GLY A 226 -3.02 -14.65 -5.70
C GLY A 226 -2.98 -15.43 -7.03
N ASN A 227 -1.98 -15.16 -7.88
CA ASN A 227 -1.74 -15.87 -9.14
C ASN A 227 -0.43 -16.67 -9.07
N GLN A 228 0.03 -17.19 -10.21
CA GLN A 228 1.27 -17.99 -10.32
C GLN A 228 2.32 -17.29 -11.18
N LEU A 229 2.30 -15.95 -11.23
CA LEU A 229 3.22 -15.19 -12.06
C LEU A 229 4.66 -15.42 -11.57
N ALA A 230 5.50 -15.97 -12.43
CA ALA A 230 6.92 -16.20 -12.13
C ALA A 230 7.81 -15.04 -12.61
N GLU A 231 7.37 -14.36 -13.67
CA GLU A 231 8.04 -13.22 -14.29
C GLU A 231 7.03 -12.22 -14.84
N LEU A 232 7.48 -10.99 -15.06
CA LEU A 232 6.72 -9.94 -15.73
C LEU A 232 7.43 -9.59 -17.04
N PRO A 233 6.76 -9.69 -18.20
CA PRO A 233 7.34 -9.24 -19.46
C PRO A 233 7.86 -7.80 -19.40
N PRO A 234 8.92 -7.45 -20.14
CA PRO A 234 9.40 -6.07 -20.22
C PRO A 234 8.29 -5.11 -20.66
N GLY A 235 8.15 -4.00 -19.94
CA GLY A 235 7.11 -3.01 -20.22
C GLY A 235 5.67 -3.48 -19.99
N THR A 236 5.45 -4.48 -19.10
CA THR A 236 4.10 -4.96 -18.75
C THR A 236 3.15 -3.82 -18.37
N PHE A 237 3.64 -2.82 -17.61
CA PHE A 237 2.84 -1.70 -17.12
C PHE A 237 2.99 -0.41 -17.93
N THR A 238 3.63 -0.48 -19.11
CA THR A 238 3.79 0.69 -19.99
C THR A 238 2.43 1.26 -20.41
N GLY A 239 2.27 2.58 -20.30
CA GLY A 239 1.03 3.29 -20.66
C GLY A 239 0.06 3.51 -19.50
N LEU A 240 0.27 2.86 -18.34
CA LEU A 240 -0.58 2.97 -17.16
C LEU A 240 -0.30 4.24 -16.33
N VAL A 241 -0.31 5.40 -16.98
CA VAL A 241 0.02 6.71 -16.37
C VAL A 241 -0.96 7.15 -15.28
N GLY A 242 -2.19 6.63 -15.32
CA GLY A 242 -3.23 6.89 -14.31
C GLY A 242 -3.22 5.94 -13.11
N LEU A 243 -2.34 4.93 -13.09
CA LEU A 243 -2.41 3.84 -12.11
C LEU A 243 -2.06 4.35 -10.71
N ARG A 244 -2.94 4.09 -9.76
CA ARG A 244 -2.80 4.46 -8.34
C ARG A 244 -2.53 3.26 -7.45
N GLN A 245 -3.05 2.09 -7.81
CA GLN A 245 -2.94 0.88 -7.02
C GLN A 245 -2.54 -0.31 -7.88
N LEU A 246 -1.45 -0.97 -7.46
CA LEU A 246 -0.94 -2.18 -8.09
C LEU A 246 -0.73 -3.27 -7.03
N GLN A 247 -1.50 -4.35 -7.16
CA GLN A 247 -1.47 -5.50 -6.26
C GLN A 247 -0.84 -6.70 -6.99
N LEU A 248 0.35 -7.12 -6.55
CA LEU A 248 1.13 -8.24 -7.11
C LEU A 248 1.49 -9.29 -6.04
N GLN A 249 0.92 -9.18 -4.85
CA GLN A 249 1.18 -10.08 -3.74
C GLN A 249 0.77 -11.53 -4.03
N HIS A 250 1.35 -12.47 -3.30
CA HIS A 250 1.05 -13.90 -3.41
C HIS A 250 1.16 -14.43 -4.85
N ASN A 251 2.24 -14.03 -5.52
CA ASN A 251 2.69 -14.61 -6.79
C ASN A 251 4.00 -15.38 -6.57
N THR A 252 4.70 -15.77 -7.65
CA THR A 252 5.97 -16.49 -7.58
C THR A 252 7.13 -15.71 -8.17
N LEU A 253 7.05 -14.38 -8.20
CA LEU A 253 8.05 -13.51 -8.83
C LEU A 253 9.42 -13.70 -8.19
N GLY A 254 10.41 -14.11 -8.98
CA GLY A 254 11.79 -14.34 -8.52
C GLY A 254 12.71 -13.13 -8.66
N SER A 255 12.46 -12.30 -9.68
CA SER A 255 13.24 -11.10 -9.98
C SER A 255 12.35 -10.05 -10.67
N LEU A 256 12.83 -8.80 -10.67
CA LEU A 256 12.18 -7.66 -11.33
C LEU A 256 13.23 -6.92 -12.14
N ALA A 257 12.86 -6.48 -13.35
CA ALA A 257 13.71 -5.62 -14.16
C ALA A 257 13.77 -4.20 -13.56
N PRO A 258 14.88 -3.45 -13.75
CA PRO A 258 15.05 -2.12 -13.15
C PRO A 258 14.01 -1.08 -13.57
N ASP A 259 13.39 -1.26 -14.72
CA ASP A 259 12.39 -0.40 -15.35
C ASP A 259 10.96 -0.95 -15.24
N THR A 260 10.73 -2.01 -14.45
CA THR A 260 9.42 -2.67 -14.33
C THR A 260 8.29 -1.68 -14.01
N PHE A 261 8.54 -0.72 -13.10
CA PHE A 261 7.56 0.28 -12.67
C PHE A 261 7.83 1.67 -13.27
N ALA A 262 8.62 1.75 -14.35
CA ALA A 262 8.90 3.01 -15.02
C ALA A 262 7.61 3.65 -15.57
N GLY A 263 7.44 4.94 -15.32
CA GLY A 263 6.28 5.71 -15.81
C GLY A 263 5.03 5.66 -14.93
N LEU A 264 5.03 4.91 -13.82
CA LEU A 264 3.92 4.85 -12.86
C LEU A 264 3.94 6.04 -11.88
N ALA A 265 3.94 7.26 -12.42
CA ALA A 265 4.15 8.50 -11.66
C ALA A 265 3.07 8.79 -10.61
N ASN A 266 1.87 8.25 -10.79
CA ASN A 266 0.70 8.44 -9.92
C ASN A 266 0.48 7.27 -8.95
N LEU A 267 1.38 6.28 -8.93
CA LEU A 267 1.22 5.09 -8.10
C LEU A 267 1.34 5.46 -6.62
N THR A 268 0.31 5.12 -5.85
CA THR A 268 0.21 5.40 -4.40
C THR A 268 0.38 4.15 -3.55
N SER A 269 -0.02 2.98 -4.08
CA SER A 269 0.06 1.71 -3.35
C SER A 269 0.65 0.62 -4.24
N LEU A 270 1.73 0.00 -3.75
CA LEU A 270 2.38 -1.15 -4.37
C LEU A 270 2.57 -2.27 -3.36
N SER A 271 2.01 -3.44 -3.65
CA SER A 271 2.23 -4.65 -2.86
C SER A 271 2.92 -5.72 -3.68
N LEU A 272 4.09 -6.14 -3.21
CA LEU A 272 4.87 -7.28 -3.72
C LEU A 272 4.99 -8.37 -2.66
N GLU A 273 4.12 -8.34 -1.63
CA GLU A 273 4.17 -9.27 -0.50
C GLU A 273 4.09 -10.74 -0.95
N GLY A 274 4.82 -11.64 -0.30
CA GLY A 274 4.60 -13.07 -0.51
C GLY A 274 5.04 -13.56 -1.89
N ASN A 275 6.06 -12.94 -2.48
CA ASN A 275 6.73 -13.39 -3.69
C ASN A 275 8.04 -14.14 -3.33
N ARG A 276 8.90 -14.39 -4.32
CA ARG A 276 10.19 -15.10 -4.16
C ARG A 276 11.39 -14.18 -4.42
N LEU A 277 11.22 -12.87 -4.25
CA LEU A 277 12.24 -11.87 -4.57
C LEU A 277 13.44 -12.01 -3.62
N ALA A 278 14.61 -12.32 -4.18
CA ALA A 278 15.86 -12.42 -3.42
C ALA A 278 16.67 -11.12 -3.43
N GLN A 279 16.54 -10.33 -4.49
CA GLN A 279 17.24 -9.06 -4.71
C GLN A 279 16.33 -8.08 -5.43
N LEU A 280 16.60 -6.78 -5.27
CA LEU A 280 15.91 -5.69 -5.95
C LEU A 280 16.94 -4.82 -6.70
N PRO A 281 16.64 -4.35 -7.92
CA PRO A 281 17.44 -3.32 -8.57
C PRO A 281 17.36 -2.00 -7.80
N ALA A 282 18.48 -1.27 -7.69
CA ALA A 282 18.53 0.02 -6.99
C ALA A 282 17.58 1.08 -7.58
N THR A 283 17.32 1.03 -8.89
CA THR A 283 16.47 2.00 -9.60
C THR A 283 15.00 1.59 -9.73
N LEU A 284 14.61 0.44 -9.15
CA LEU A 284 13.29 -0.16 -9.36
C LEU A 284 12.13 0.81 -9.06
N LEU A 285 12.27 1.65 -8.04
CA LEU A 285 11.24 2.56 -7.54
C LEU A 285 11.47 4.03 -7.96
N ARG A 286 12.44 4.29 -8.84
CA ARG A 286 12.78 5.66 -9.25
C ARG A 286 11.61 6.37 -9.96
N GLY A 287 10.76 5.60 -10.65
CA GLY A 287 9.61 6.08 -11.42
C GLY A 287 8.31 6.24 -10.62
N THR A 288 8.31 6.03 -9.30
CA THR A 288 7.09 6.03 -8.45
C THR A 288 7.20 7.03 -7.30
N PRO A 289 7.33 8.36 -7.57
CA PRO A 289 7.58 9.35 -6.51
C PRO A 289 6.38 9.58 -5.57
N CYS A 290 5.16 9.29 -6.02
CA CYS A 290 3.93 9.48 -5.24
C CYS A 290 3.54 8.28 -4.36
N LEU A 291 4.44 7.30 -4.20
CA LEU A 291 4.14 6.08 -3.47
C LEU A 291 3.94 6.38 -1.98
N LEU A 292 2.78 6.02 -1.43
CA LEU A 292 2.41 6.18 -0.03
C LEU A 292 2.58 4.87 0.75
N HIS A 293 2.32 3.74 0.11
CA HIS A 293 2.35 2.42 0.73
C HIS A 293 3.16 1.43 -0.11
N LEU A 294 4.18 0.84 0.50
CA LEU A 294 5.02 -0.19 -0.09
C LEU A 294 5.10 -1.41 0.82
N SER A 295 4.66 -2.56 0.32
CA SER A 295 4.88 -3.85 0.96
C SER A 295 5.82 -4.74 0.16
N LEU A 296 6.95 -5.09 0.77
CA LEU A 296 7.93 -6.08 0.31
C LEU A 296 7.99 -7.27 1.29
N ALA A 297 7.00 -7.40 2.17
CA ALA A 297 6.98 -8.43 3.20
C ALA A 297 6.97 -9.85 2.61
N ARG A 298 7.36 -10.84 3.41
CA ARG A 298 7.29 -12.27 3.05
C ARG A 298 7.98 -12.59 1.71
N ASN A 299 9.13 -11.96 1.47
CA ASN A 299 10.01 -12.26 0.33
C ASN A 299 11.28 -12.97 0.84
N ARG A 300 12.33 -13.03 0.02
CA ARG A 300 13.62 -13.67 0.33
C ARG A 300 14.77 -12.67 0.32
N LEU A 301 14.48 -11.39 0.58
CA LEU A 301 15.47 -10.32 0.50
C LEU A 301 16.54 -10.51 1.57
N GLN A 302 17.81 -10.57 1.16
CA GLN A 302 18.95 -10.68 2.08
C GLN A 302 19.60 -9.32 2.36
N MET A 303 19.53 -8.40 1.41
CA MET A 303 20.08 -7.05 1.50
C MET A 303 19.19 -6.06 0.75
N LEU A 304 19.30 -4.78 1.09
CA LEU A 304 18.69 -3.68 0.35
C LEU A 304 19.77 -2.93 -0.44
N PRO A 305 19.57 -2.64 -1.74
CA PRO A 305 20.49 -1.81 -2.49
C PRO A 305 20.47 -0.38 -1.98
N ARG A 306 21.63 0.30 -2.05
CA ARG A 306 21.74 1.71 -1.65
C ARG A 306 20.84 2.59 -2.50
N GLY A 307 20.11 3.49 -1.86
CA GLY A 307 19.26 4.47 -2.54
C GLY A 307 17.95 3.92 -3.12
N LEU A 308 17.55 2.68 -2.79
CA LEU A 308 16.30 2.08 -3.30
C LEU A 308 15.07 2.98 -3.10
N PHE A 309 15.03 3.69 -1.97
CA PHE A 309 13.89 4.49 -1.54
C PHE A 309 14.12 6.01 -1.65
N ALA A 310 15.26 6.45 -2.21
CA ALA A 310 15.69 7.86 -2.16
C ALA A 310 14.71 8.86 -2.82
N ASN A 311 13.85 8.40 -3.72
CA ASN A 311 12.86 9.23 -4.42
C ASN A 311 11.43 9.15 -3.82
N LEU A 312 11.25 8.47 -2.68
CA LEU A 312 9.93 8.17 -2.12
C LEU A 312 9.59 9.09 -0.94
N SER A 313 9.70 10.40 -1.13
CA SER A 313 9.48 11.39 -0.06
C SER A 313 8.06 11.40 0.51
N ALA A 314 7.08 10.94 -0.27
CA ALA A 314 5.67 10.82 0.16
C ALA A 314 5.36 9.49 0.88
N LEU A 315 6.32 8.58 1.03
CA LEU A 315 6.07 7.24 1.56
C LEU A 315 5.68 7.29 3.03
N GLN A 316 4.50 6.77 3.36
CA GLN A 316 3.96 6.76 4.71
C GLN A 316 4.11 5.41 5.41
N SER A 317 4.09 4.31 4.66
CA SER A 317 4.18 2.95 5.20
C SER A 317 5.14 2.09 4.38
N LEU A 318 6.18 1.58 5.04
CA LEU A 318 7.15 0.64 4.48
C LEU A 318 7.15 -0.67 5.27
N VAL A 319 6.80 -1.77 4.60
CA VAL A 319 6.75 -3.10 5.19
C VAL A 319 7.80 -4.00 4.55
N LEU A 320 8.80 -4.39 5.35
CA LEU A 320 9.91 -5.27 4.99
C LEU A 320 9.93 -6.55 5.86
N GLU A 321 8.86 -6.80 6.61
CA GLU A 321 8.74 -7.91 7.56
C GLU A 321 8.87 -9.28 6.86
N ARG A 322 9.37 -10.30 7.58
CA ARG A 322 9.47 -11.68 7.07
C ARG A 322 10.31 -11.79 5.81
N ASN A 323 11.52 -11.21 5.86
CA ASN A 323 12.56 -11.39 4.86
C ASN A 323 13.77 -12.07 5.51
N ALA A 324 14.93 -12.05 4.84
CA ALA A 324 16.18 -12.60 5.34
C ALA A 324 17.25 -11.50 5.53
N LEU A 325 16.83 -10.26 5.81
CA LEU A 325 17.75 -9.12 5.91
C LEU A 325 18.70 -9.30 7.09
N SER A 326 20.00 -9.32 6.84
CA SER A 326 21.04 -9.42 7.89
C SER A 326 21.63 -8.05 8.27
N HIS A 327 21.70 -7.13 7.31
CA HIS A 327 22.23 -5.79 7.49
C HIS A 327 21.42 -4.76 6.69
N LEU A 328 21.45 -3.51 7.16
CA LEU A 328 20.88 -2.36 6.45
C LEU A 328 21.99 -1.36 6.11
N PRO A 329 22.00 -0.77 4.91
CA PRO A 329 22.86 0.37 4.62
C PRO A 329 22.60 1.55 5.58
N ALA A 330 23.62 2.33 5.93
CA ALA A 330 23.49 3.46 6.87
C ALA A 330 22.41 4.48 6.43
N ALA A 331 22.37 4.80 5.13
CA ALA A 331 21.38 5.71 4.54
C ALA A 331 20.24 4.94 3.83
N ALA A 332 19.82 3.79 4.35
CA ALA A 332 18.78 2.98 3.70
C ALA A 332 17.44 3.72 3.55
N PHE A 333 17.07 4.53 4.55
CA PHE A 333 15.79 5.24 4.64
C PHE A 333 15.93 6.75 4.47
N HIS A 334 17.06 7.22 3.94
CA HIS A 334 17.31 8.63 3.66
C HIS A 334 16.23 9.21 2.73
N GLY A 335 15.74 10.41 3.06
CA GLY A 335 14.70 11.11 2.29
C GLY A 335 13.25 10.68 2.53
N LEU A 336 12.97 9.72 3.42
CA LEU A 336 11.60 9.26 3.74
C LEU A 336 10.91 10.14 4.81
N ALA A 337 10.80 11.44 4.54
CA ALA A 337 10.34 12.45 5.51
C ALA A 337 8.91 12.24 6.04
N GLU A 338 8.02 11.64 5.23
CA GLU A 338 6.61 11.39 5.58
C GLU A 338 6.37 9.98 6.17
N LEU A 339 7.43 9.20 6.44
CA LEU A 339 7.28 7.82 6.88
C LEU A 339 6.72 7.76 8.31
N THR A 340 5.54 7.14 8.44
CA THR A 340 4.84 6.97 9.71
C THR A 340 4.97 5.57 10.29
N ALA A 341 5.15 4.56 9.44
CA ALA A 341 5.23 3.16 9.84
C ALA A 341 6.36 2.43 9.11
N LEU A 342 7.29 1.87 9.88
CA LEU A 342 8.38 1.02 9.39
C LEU A 342 8.32 -0.35 10.06
N ARG A 343 8.13 -1.41 9.27
CA ARG A 343 8.10 -2.80 9.79
C ARG A 343 9.29 -3.59 9.25
N LEU A 344 10.21 -3.93 10.14
CA LEU A 344 11.43 -4.72 9.89
C LEU A 344 11.43 -6.05 10.66
N GLY A 345 10.32 -6.42 11.28
CA GLY A 345 10.23 -7.63 12.09
C GLY A 345 10.46 -8.93 11.29
N HIS A 346 10.73 -10.03 11.99
CA HIS A 346 10.99 -11.35 11.38
C HIS A 346 12.08 -11.28 10.28
N ASN A 347 13.22 -10.68 10.60
CA ASN A 347 14.42 -10.65 9.76
C ASN A 347 15.60 -11.27 10.53
N ASN A 348 16.82 -11.11 10.02
CA ASN A 348 18.04 -11.61 10.66
C ASN A 348 18.99 -10.46 11.05
N LEU A 349 18.45 -9.28 11.37
CA LEU A 349 19.24 -8.09 11.67
C LEU A 349 19.99 -8.28 12.98
N SER A 350 21.32 -8.22 12.94
CA SER A 350 22.19 -8.34 14.13
C SER A 350 22.57 -6.99 14.74
N MET A 351 22.60 -5.95 13.91
CA MET A 351 22.92 -4.58 14.28
C MET A 351 22.18 -3.59 13.37
N LEU A 352 21.92 -2.39 13.88
CA LEU A 352 21.37 -1.27 13.13
C LEU A 352 22.43 -0.14 13.05
N PRO A 353 22.62 0.49 11.88
CA PRO A 353 23.51 1.66 11.76
C PRO A 353 23.07 2.80 12.68
N ALA A 354 24.05 3.54 13.21
CA ALA A 354 23.78 4.82 13.85
C ALA A 354 23.17 5.80 12.83
N GLY A 355 22.20 6.59 13.27
CA GLY A 355 21.52 7.58 12.44
C GLY A 355 20.52 7.03 11.41
N LEU A 356 20.20 5.73 11.44
CA LEU A 356 19.27 5.11 10.48
C LEU A 356 17.88 5.76 10.46
N LEU A 357 17.44 6.34 11.58
CA LEU A 357 16.11 6.93 11.77
C LEU A 357 16.11 8.47 11.83
N ASP A 358 17.28 9.13 11.69
CA ASP A 358 17.43 10.57 11.95
C ASP A 358 16.58 11.44 11.02
N GLU A 359 16.33 10.97 9.79
CA GLU A 359 15.53 11.67 8.78
C GLU A 359 14.06 11.20 8.72
N LEU A 360 13.56 10.57 9.78
CA LEU A 360 12.19 10.06 9.87
C LEU A 360 11.36 10.79 10.96
N PRO A 361 11.14 12.11 10.86
CA PRO A 361 10.54 12.91 11.93
C PRO A 361 9.06 12.56 12.19
N ARG A 362 8.38 11.92 11.24
CA ARG A 362 6.96 11.52 11.34
C ARG A 362 6.76 10.07 11.79
N LEU A 363 7.82 9.37 12.17
CA LEU A 363 7.74 7.94 12.49
C LEU A 363 6.97 7.71 13.80
N THR A 364 5.81 7.06 13.70
CA THR A 364 4.95 6.74 14.84
C THR A 364 5.01 5.27 15.24
N SER A 365 5.38 4.39 14.30
CA SER A 365 5.38 2.94 14.49
C SER A 365 6.64 2.30 13.92
N LEU A 366 7.36 1.58 14.77
CA LEU A 366 8.56 0.82 14.42
C LEU A 366 8.44 -0.64 14.88
N GLY A 367 8.57 -1.58 13.95
CA GLY A 367 8.62 -3.01 14.25
C GLY A 367 10.02 -3.57 14.05
N LEU A 368 10.67 -4.04 15.13
CA LEU A 368 11.97 -4.71 15.13
C LEU A 368 11.88 -6.14 15.70
N GLU A 369 10.68 -6.64 15.97
CA GLU A 369 10.45 -7.93 16.60
C GLU A 369 11.06 -9.10 15.80
N HIS A 370 11.42 -10.19 16.47
CA HIS A 370 11.95 -11.40 15.81
C HIS A 370 13.17 -11.11 14.90
N ASN A 371 14.19 -10.46 15.44
CA ASN A 371 15.50 -10.24 14.80
C ASN A 371 16.63 -10.85 15.65
N ARG A 372 17.88 -10.48 15.38
CA ARG A 372 19.08 -10.91 16.13
C ARG A 372 19.76 -9.74 16.85
N LEU A 373 19.02 -8.69 17.17
CA LEU A 373 19.55 -7.49 17.80
C LEU A 373 19.96 -7.78 19.24
N SER A 374 21.20 -7.43 19.58
CA SER A 374 21.71 -7.53 20.95
C SER A 374 21.71 -6.20 21.69
N HIS A 375 21.82 -5.09 20.96
CA HIS A 375 21.79 -3.72 21.46
C HIS A 375 21.35 -2.78 20.33
N LEU A 376 21.04 -1.54 20.68
CA LEU A 376 20.80 -0.44 19.75
C LEU A 376 21.88 0.63 19.92
N PRO A 377 22.23 1.38 18.86
CA PRO A 377 23.11 2.52 18.97
C PRO A 377 22.60 3.55 20.00
N THR A 378 23.52 4.26 20.65
CA THR A 378 23.16 5.40 21.50
C THR A 378 22.51 6.49 20.65
N GLY A 379 21.43 7.09 21.15
CA GLY A 379 20.72 8.16 20.45
C GLY A 379 19.80 7.70 19.31
N PHE A 380 19.58 6.39 19.16
CA PHE A 380 18.87 5.82 18.02
C PHE A 380 17.42 6.32 17.82
N PHE A 381 16.78 6.84 18.87
CA PHE A 381 15.40 7.38 18.84
C PHE A 381 15.34 8.89 19.05
N ASP A 382 16.48 9.59 19.18
CA ASP A 382 16.51 10.99 19.62
C ASP A 382 15.82 11.94 18.63
N ALA A 383 15.79 11.58 17.34
CA ALA A 383 15.14 12.36 16.29
C ALA A 383 13.65 12.01 16.06
N ASN A 384 13.10 11.02 16.78
CA ASN A 384 11.77 10.45 16.50
C ASN A 384 10.80 10.65 17.67
N GLU A 385 10.51 11.90 18.02
CA GLU A 385 9.65 12.28 19.16
C GLU A 385 8.20 11.78 19.03
N GLU A 386 7.73 11.52 17.81
CA GLU A 386 6.36 11.07 17.49
C GLU A 386 6.17 9.55 17.64
N LEU A 387 7.20 8.80 18.07
CA LEU A 387 7.09 7.35 18.25
C LEU A 387 6.03 7.01 19.30
N VAL A 388 5.07 6.15 18.93
CA VAL A 388 4.01 5.66 19.84
C VAL A 388 4.05 4.14 19.98
N ARG A 389 4.48 3.43 18.93
CA ARG A 389 4.46 1.96 18.88
C ARG A 389 5.81 1.39 18.48
N VAL A 390 6.55 0.85 19.44
CA VAL A 390 7.83 0.17 19.20
C VAL A 390 7.73 -1.30 19.63
N ARG A 391 8.03 -2.22 18.72
CA ARG A 391 8.07 -3.67 18.98
C ARG A 391 9.52 -4.15 18.98
N LEU A 392 9.94 -4.80 20.07
CA LEU A 392 11.32 -5.27 20.28
C LEU A 392 11.39 -6.74 20.72
N GLU A 393 10.24 -7.41 20.84
CA GLU A 393 10.15 -8.79 21.33
C GLU A 393 10.94 -9.77 20.47
N SER A 394 11.33 -10.90 21.06
CA SER A 394 12.07 -11.96 20.36
C SER A 394 13.39 -11.49 19.72
N ASN A 395 14.17 -10.71 20.46
CA ASN A 395 15.55 -10.34 20.12
C ASN A 395 16.49 -10.74 21.26
N PRO A 396 17.75 -11.14 20.97
CA PRO A 396 18.73 -11.55 21.98
C PRO A 396 19.37 -10.36 22.71
N TRP A 397 18.56 -9.52 23.38
CA TRP A 397 19.03 -8.33 24.08
C TRP A 397 20.08 -8.66 25.16
N VAL A 398 21.27 -8.07 25.06
CA VAL A 398 22.33 -8.21 26.06
C VAL A 398 22.26 -7.02 27.00
N CYS A 399 21.75 -7.24 28.20
CA CYS A 399 21.50 -6.23 29.23
C CYS A 399 22.78 -5.85 29.98
N ASP A 400 23.78 -5.37 29.23
CA ASP A 400 25.01 -4.75 29.72
C ASP A 400 25.00 -3.23 29.45
N CYS A 401 26.12 -2.56 29.71
CA CYS A 401 26.22 -1.11 29.56
C CYS A 401 26.01 -0.59 28.13
N ARG A 402 26.09 -1.43 27.09
CA ARG A 402 25.77 -1.04 25.71
C ARG A 402 24.26 -0.88 25.50
N LEU A 403 23.44 -1.53 26.33
CA LEU A 403 21.98 -1.41 26.29
C LEU A 403 21.46 -0.25 27.16
N ALA A 404 22.33 0.46 27.87
CA ALA A 404 21.95 1.49 28.85
C ALA A 404 21.05 2.58 28.25
N TYR A 405 21.33 3.00 27.00
CA TYR A 405 20.49 3.95 26.27
C TYR A 405 19.05 3.46 26.11
N LEU A 406 18.86 2.25 25.56
CA LEU A 406 17.53 1.68 25.34
C LEU A 406 16.76 1.50 26.65
N LEU A 407 17.43 1.03 27.71
CA LEU A 407 16.80 0.88 29.03
C LEU A 407 16.33 2.23 29.59
N SER A 408 17.16 3.27 29.48
CA SER A 408 16.80 4.62 29.91
C SER A 408 15.65 5.19 29.08
N TRP A 409 15.66 4.97 27.77
CA TRP A 409 14.60 5.42 26.87
C TRP A 409 13.26 4.76 27.20
N LEU A 410 13.25 3.43 27.41
CA LEU A 410 12.05 2.67 27.79
C LEU A 410 11.42 3.12 29.11
N GLN A 411 12.20 3.66 30.05
CA GLN A 411 11.69 4.18 31.33
C GLN A 411 10.95 5.52 31.17
N VAL A 412 11.34 6.33 30.19
CA VAL A 412 10.75 7.64 29.90
C VAL A 412 9.59 7.53 28.92
N PHE A 413 9.60 6.50 28.06
CA PHE A 413 8.57 6.23 27.07
C PHE A 413 7.24 5.85 27.75
N ALA A 414 6.37 6.86 27.97
CA ALA A 414 5.18 6.77 28.80
C ALA A 414 3.90 6.55 27.98
N GLU A 415 3.49 5.29 27.81
CA GLU A 415 2.09 4.82 27.86
C GLU A 415 2.11 3.29 28.11
N PRO A 416 1.45 2.73 29.15
CA PRO A 416 1.86 1.46 29.77
C PRO A 416 1.28 0.15 29.20
N LEU A 417 0.58 0.13 28.05
CA LEU A 417 -0.45 -0.92 27.86
C LEU A 417 -0.38 -1.85 26.63
N ILE A 418 0.64 -1.84 25.76
CA ILE A 418 0.64 -2.80 24.61
C ILE A 418 1.94 -3.58 24.37
N HIS A 419 3.08 -3.17 24.91
CA HIS A 419 4.35 -3.88 24.70
C HIS A 419 5.22 -3.79 25.98
N LEU A 420 5.94 -4.80 26.46
CA LEU A 420 6.82 -5.69 25.70
C LEU A 420 7.11 -7.01 26.44
N GLN A 421 6.96 -8.13 25.71
CA GLN A 421 7.55 -9.44 26.03
C GLN A 421 9.07 -9.49 25.75
N ALA A 422 9.75 -8.34 25.65
CA ALA A 422 11.19 -8.32 25.46
C ALA A 422 11.89 -8.59 26.80
N SER A 423 12.63 -9.68 26.84
CA SER A 423 13.47 -10.07 27.95
C SER A 423 14.95 -10.03 27.57
N CYS A 424 15.81 -9.94 28.57
CA CYS A 424 17.24 -10.09 28.38
C CYS A 424 17.57 -11.54 27.99
N ALA A 425 18.43 -11.71 26.98
CA ALA A 425 19.07 -12.99 26.66
C ALA A 425 20.43 -13.16 27.34
N GLY A 426 20.98 -12.09 27.94
CA GLY A 426 22.20 -12.13 28.73
C GLY A 426 22.45 -10.80 29.44
N PRO A 427 23.46 -10.73 30.32
CA PRO A 427 24.31 -11.82 30.82
C PRO A 427 23.52 -12.83 31.68
N ALA A 428 24.10 -13.99 32.00
CA ALA A 428 23.43 -15.13 32.66
C ALA A 428 22.56 -14.76 33.89
N ALA A 429 22.97 -13.76 34.68
CA ALA A 429 22.23 -13.28 35.85
C ALA A 429 20.91 -12.57 35.54
N LEU A 430 20.74 -12.08 34.31
CA LEU A 430 19.59 -11.29 33.87
C LEU A 430 18.73 -12.01 32.83
N VAL A 431 19.05 -13.23 32.44
CA VAL A 431 18.31 -13.99 31.42
C VAL A 431 16.82 -14.09 31.80
N GLU A 432 15.94 -13.90 30.81
CA GLU A 432 14.47 -13.83 30.94
C GLU A 432 13.92 -12.66 31.78
N ARG A 433 14.77 -11.76 32.28
CA ARG A 433 14.28 -10.54 32.95
C ARG A 433 13.69 -9.57 31.92
N PRO A 434 12.47 -9.04 32.13
CA PRO A 434 11.89 -8.02 31.27
C PRO A 434 12.79 -6.77 31.23
N LEU A 435 12.94 -6.16 30.05
CA LEU A 435 13.82 -5.00 29.89
C LEU A 435 13.44 -3.84 30.83
N LEU A 436 12.15 -3.60 31.07
CA LEU A 436 11.68 -2.51 31.94
C LEU A 436 12.07 -2.71 33.42
N GLU A 437 12.34 -3.94 33.85
CA GLU A 437 12.74 -4.24 35.23
C GLU A 437 14.25 -4.09 35.46
N VAL A 438 15.05 -3.96 34.39
CA VAL A 438 16.50 -3.88 34.50
C VAL A 438 16.95 -2.45 34.73
N THR A 439 17.63 -2.22 35.85
CA THR A 439 18.26 -0.94 36.19
C THR A 439 19.78 -1.09 36.21
N LEU A 440 20.48 -0.42 35.28
CA LEU A 440 21.94 -0.34 35.29
C LEU A 440 22.39 0.87 36.09
N ARG A 441 23.37 0.69 36.99
CA ARG A 441 23.91 1.81 37.79
C ARG A 441 24.80 2.69 36.91
N PRO A 442 24.48 3.99 36.69
CA PRO A 442 25.19 4.87 35.75
C PRO A 442 26.70 4.98 36.04
N GLN A 443 27.08 4.95 37.32
CA GLN A 443 28.47 5.04 37.80
C GLN A 443 29.34 3.85 37.36
N VAL A 444 28.74 2.70 37.05
CA VAL A 444 29.47 1.49 36.60
C VAL A 444 29.70 1.54 35.09
N CYS A 445 28.73 2.02 34.32
CA CYS A 445 28.84 2.12 32.86
C CYS A 445 29.76 3.27 32.40
N ALA A 446 29.83 4.38 33.16
CA ALA A 446 30.77 5.47 32.89
C ALA A 446 32.25 5.07 33.01
N ARG A 447 32.56 3.97 33.73
CA ARG A 447 33.93 3.43 33.86
C ARG A 447 34.30 2.43 32.75
N GLN A 448 33.35 1.98 31.92
CA GLN A 448 33.55 0.94 30.91
C GLN A 448 33.63 1.43 29.46
N GLN A 449 33.58 2.74 29.19
CA GLN A 449 33.74 3.36 27.86
C GLN A 449 35.14 3.19 27.21
N GLY A 450 35.94 2.23 27.67
CA GLY A 450 37.27 1.95 27.13
C GLY A 450 37.30 0.87 26.04
N TRP A 451 36.21 0.13 25.79
CA TRP A 451 36.21 -1.06 24.91
C TRP A 451 35.22 -0.94 23.74
N ASP A 452 35.36 0.13 22.95
CA ASP A 452 34.88 0.12 21.56
C ASP A 452 36.06 -0.24 20.64
N ALA A 453 36.33 -1.53 20.53
CA ALA A 453 37.15 -2.07 19.46
C ALA A 453 36.32 -3.09 18.67
N VAL A 454 35.77 -2.63 17.54
CA VAL A 454 35.34 -3.52 16.45
C VAL A 454 36.61 -4.01 15.74
N PRO A 455 36.76 -5.31 15.40
CA PRO A 455 37.94 -5.81 14.72
C PRO A 455 37.88 -5.56 13.19
N GLY A 456 38.88 -4.83 12.68
CA GLY A 456 39.32 -4.68 11.27
C GLY A 456 38.42 -3.80 10.39
N GLU A 457 38.85 -2.80 9.61
CA GLU A 457 40.08 -2.18 9.09
C GLU A 457 39.66 -0.70 8.82
N ASP A 458 40.43 0.39 8.83
CA ASP A 458 41.85 0.59 8.60
C ASP A 458 42.23 2.07 8.92
N THR A 459 43.53 2.30 9.09
CA THR A 459 44.28 3.57 9.26
C THR A 459 44.51 4.07 10.70
N PRO A 460 45.72 3.88 11.26
CA PRO A 460 46.16 4.62 12.42
C PRO A 460 46.58 6.03 11.97
N GLY A 461 45.93 7.05 12.53
CA GLY A 461 46.54 8.37 12.56
C GLY A 461 45.62 9.56 12.57
N GLN A 462 44.34 9.47 12.18
CA GLN A 462 43.48 10.65 12.11
C GLN A 462 42.69 10.90 13.40
N CYS A 463 43.06 11.94 14.14
CA CYS A 463 42.39 12.40 15.34
C CYS A 463 41.62 13.69 15.03
N THR A 464 40.31 13.69 15.25
CA THR A 464 39.46 14.87 15.13
C THR A 464 39.17 15.46 16.51
N TYR A 465 39.40 16.76 16.65
CA TYR A 465 39.23 17.53 17.88
C TYR A 465 38.13 18.57 17.67
N SER A 466 37.14 18.61 18.57
CA SER A 466 36.07 19.62 18.54
C SER A 466 35.74 20.16 19.93
N ASP A 467 35.22 21.38 19.99
CA ASP A 467 34.61 21.96 21.18
C ASP A 467 33.13 21.50 21.29
N PRO A 468 32.55 21.52 22.50
CA PRO A 468 31.13 21.15 22.72
C PRO A 468 30.14 21.97 21.89
N GLU A 469 30.49 23.21 21.57
CA GLU A 469 29.65 24.13 20.80
C GLU A 469 29.82 23.98 19.27
N GLY A 470 30.80 23.19 18.80
CA GLY A 470 31.07 22.94 17.37
C GLY A 470 31.64 24.16 16.62
N THR A 471 32.19 25.12 17.35
CA THR A 471 32.79 26.38 16.84
C THR A 471 34.14 26.13 16.18
N LEU A 472 34.88 25.12 16.64
CA LEU A 472 36.25 24.83 16.26
C LEU A 472 36.44 23.34 16.01
N HIS A 473 36.84 22.99 14.78
CA HIS A 473 37.13 21.61 14.40
C HIS A 473 38.54 21.48 13.83
N ILE A 474 39.33 20.54 14.37
CA ILE A 474 40.71 20.29 13.94
C ILE A 474 40.92 18.82 13.63
N SER A 475 41.38 18.51 12.42
CA SER A 475 41.82 17.16 12.04
C SER A 475 43.34 17.07 12.02
N CYS A 476 43.89 16.12 12.77
CA CYS A 476 45.32 15.86 12.83
C CYS A 476 45.65 14.44 12.38
N ASN A 477 46.79 14.27 11.67
CA ASN A 477 47.41 12.96 11.47
C ASN A 477 48.44 12.67 12.60
N ALA A 478 49.15 11.54 12.54
CA ALA A 478 50.13 11.13 13.57
C ALA A 478 51.31 12.11 13.79
N THR A 479 51.57 13.05 12.87
CA THR A 479 52.72 13.97 12.91
C THR A 479 52.40 15.45 12.63
N SER A 480 51.18 15.80 12.19
CA SER A 480 50.81 17.15 11.76
C SER A 480 49.29 17.38 11.78
N CYS A 481 48.84 18.60 12.10
CA CYS A 481 47.43 19.00 12.01
C CYS A 481 47.20 19.78 10.71
N GLN A 482 46.36 19.25 9.81
CA GLN A 482 46.26 19.77 8.44
C GLN A 482 44.96 20.50 8.13
N GLN A 483 43.94 20.41 8.98
CA GLN A 483 42.63 20.99 8.69
C GLN A 483 42.03 21.66 9.91
N LEU A 484 41.94 23.00 9.85
CA LEU A 484 41.32 23.87 10.85
C LEU A 484 40.05 24.47 10.24
N SER A 485 38.89 24.14 10.80
CA SER A 485 37.61 24.76 10.47
C SER A 485 37.16 25.62 11.66
N LEU A 486 37.12 26.94 11.45
CA LEU A 486 36.65 27.91 12.45
C LEU A 486 35.30 28.46 12.01
N ARG A 487 34.29 28.34 12.87
CA ARG A 487 32.94 28.88 12.64
C ARG A 487 32.68 29.97 13.67
N LEU A 488 32.81 31.22 13.27
CA LEU A 488 32.50 32.35 14.17
C LEU A 488 30.98 32.40 14.43
N PRO A 489 30.53 32.60 15.68
CA PRO A 489 29.11 32.73 15.99
C PRO A 489 28.50 33.92 15.23
N PRO A 490 27.23 33.83 14.80
CA PRO A 490 26.55 34.95 14.16
C PRO A 490 26.41 36.12 15.16
N PRO A 491 26.50 37.38 14.71
CA PRO A 491 26.25 38.52 15.59
C PRO A 491 24.81 38.46 16.12
N LEU A 492 24.64 38.83 17.39
CA LEU A 492 23.35 38.87 18.06
C LEU A 492 22.38 39.83 17.33
N PRO A 493 21.06 39.55 17.32
CA PRO A 493 20.11 40.36 16.58
C PRO A 493 20.03 41.77 17.17
N GLY A 494 20.53 42.77 16.45
CA GLY A 494 20.45 44.20 16.82
C GLY A 494 21.77 44.96 16.83
N GLU A 495 22.92 44.28 16.78
CA GLU A 495 24.23 44.94 16.67
C GLU A 495 24.72 44.94 15.21
N ALA A 496 24.75 46.13 14.60
CA ALA A 496 25.42 46.32 13.32
C ALA A 496 26.90 45.94 13.45
N ALA A 497 27.35 45.07 12.54
CA ALA A 497 28.68 44.47 12.47
C ALA A 497 29.82 45.44 12.89
N ARG A 498 30.26 45.31 14.14
CA ARG A 498 31.61 45.65 14.56
C ARG A 498 32.15 44.46 15.34
N LEU A 499 32.63 43.46 14.61
CA LEU A 499 33.70 42.62 15.16
C LEU A 499 34.79 43.58 15.61
N GLY A 500 35.18 43.51 16.89
CA GLY A 500 36.39 44.19 17.35
C GLY A 500 37.58 43.80 16.48
N PRO A 501 38.68 44.58 16.47
CA PRO A 501 39.81 44.36 15.58
C PRO A 501 40.49 42.99 15.78
N GLU A 502 40.21 42.32 16.90
CA GLU A 502 40.78 41.04 17.29
C GLU A 502 39.72 40.14 17.96
N TYR A 503 39.60 38.89 17.50
CA TYR A 503 38.86 37.83 18.17
C TYR A 503 39.85 36.80 18.72
N GLN A 504 39.94 36.69 20.03
CA GLN A 504 40.81 35.71 20.71
C GLN A 504 39.97 34.72 21.50
N GLY A 505 40.22 33.43 21.30
CA GLY A 505 39.64 32.37 22.12
C GLY A 505 40.67 31.28 22.43
N GLU A 506 40.51 30.66 23.59
CA GLU A 506 41.23 29.45 23.98
C GLU A 506 40.24 28.30 24.13
N TRP A 507 40.50 27.20 23.43
CA TRP A 507 39.68 26.00 23.50
C TRP A 507 40.51 24.82 24.01
N ALA A 508 39.91 24.04 24.91
CA ALA A 508 40.40 22.73 25.30
C ALA A 508 39.61 21.67 24.53
N LEU A 509 40.09 21.35 23.33
CA LEU A 509 39.44 20.40 22.44
C LEU A 509 39.71 18.97 22.90
N ARG A 510 38.67 18.14 22.90
CA ARG A 510 38.76 16.75 23.38
C ARG A 510 38.53 15.79 22.22
N SER A 511 39.30 14.70 22.20
CA SER A 511 39.21 13.64 21.21
C SER A 511 39.53 12.28 21.86
N SER A 512 39.30 11.20 21.13
CA SER A 512 39.75 9.85 21.47
C SER A 512 41.27 9.74 21.62
N CYS A 513 42.03 10.69 21.05
CA CYS A 513 43.50 10.73 21.10
C CYS A 513 44.10 11.60 22.22
N GLY A 514 43.28 12.33 23.00
CA GLY A 514 43.75 13.22 24.07
C GLY A 514 43.07 14.59 24.09
N THR A 515 43.65 15.52 24.84
CA THR A 515 43.17 16.91 24.94
C THR A 515 44.19 17.87 24.31
N LEU A 516 43.75 18.70 23.37
CA LEU A 516 44.55 19.70 22.69
C LEU A 516 44.12 21.09 23.14
N ARG A 517 45.04 21.94 23.60
CA ARG A 517 44.76 23.35 23.85
C ARG A 517 45.14 24.17 22.65
N VAL A 518 44.18 24.95 22.14
CA VAL A 518 44.39 25.78 20.96
C VAL A 518 43.94 27.20 21.28
N SER A 519 44.86 28.14 21.11
CA SER A 519 44.62 29.58 21.20
C SER A 519 44.59 30.15 19.79
N ILE A 520 43.48 30.76 19.38
CA ILE A 520 43.34 31.38 18.05
C ILE A 520 43.10 32.87 18.23
N LEU A 521 43.92 33.66 17.53
CA LEU A 521 43.78 35.11 17.40
C LEU A 521 43.43 35.42 15.94
N VAL A 522 42.23 35.97 15.71
CA VAL A 522 41.79 36.43 14.39
C VAL A 522 41.84 37.95 14.37
N THR A 523 42.75 38.53 13.59
CA THR A 523 42.88 39.99 13.42
C THR A 523 42.31 40.42 12.08
N VAL A 524 41.44 41.43 12.04
CA VAL A 524 40.92 41.99 10.79
C VAL A 524 41.93 43.01 10.26
N ARG A 525 42.55 42.75 9.10
CA ARG A 525 43.37 43.74 8.38
C ARG A 525 42.53 44.38 7.28
N ASP A 526 42.30 45.68 7.39
CA ASP A 526 41.74 46.48 6.30
C ASP A 526 42.77 46.54 5.17
N GLY A 527 42.46 45.90 4.04
CA GLY A 527 43.35 45.83 2.89
C GLY A 527 43.20 47.04 1.98
N GLU A 528 44.28 47.80 1.78
CA GLU A 528 44.63 48.28 0.44
C GLU A 528 46.14 48.52 0.28
N LYS A 529 46.67 47.99 -0.84
CA LYS A 529 47.84 48.36 -1.64
C LYS A 529 49.00 47.36 -1.73
N ASP A 530 49.34 47.10 -2.99
CA ASP A 530 50.43 46.33 -3.57
C ASP A 530 51.75 46.36 -2.79
N VAL A 531 52.48 45.23 -2.80
CA VAL A 531 53.85 45.08 -3.34
C VAL A 531 54.35 43.62 -3.10
N SER A 532 54.64 42.94 -4.22
CA SER A 532 55.65 41.90 -4.55
C SER A 532 56.01 40.73 -3.61
N PRO A 533 56.39 39.55 -4.17
CA PRO A 533 56.58 38.31 -3.41
C PRO A 533 57.97 38.22 -2.77
N GLY A 534 58.00 37.92 -1.46
CA GLY A 534 59.19 37.52 -0.72
C GLY A 534 59.16 36.03 -0.38
N VAL A 535 60.31 35.39 -0.62
CA VAL A 535 60.66 33.95 -0.57
C VAL A 535 60.13 33.20 0.68
N PRO A 536 59.76 31.90 0.55
CA PRO A 536 59.36 31.09 1.69
C PRO A 536 60.59 30.63 2.49
N ALA A 537 60.48 30.67 3.82
CA ALA A 537 61.34 29.87 4.69
C ALA A 537 60.55 28.64 5.14
N GLU A 538 60.99 27.46 4.69
CA GLU A 538 60.69 26.15 5.27
C GLU A 538 61.68 25.83 6.42
N PRO A 539 61.46 24.75 7.21
CA PRO A 539 60.21 24.04 7.49
C PRO A 539 59.70 24.22 8.94
#